data_AF-A0A7J6EAD8-F1
#
_entry.id   AF-A0A7J6EAD8-F1
#
_cell.length_a   1.000
_cell.length_b   1.000
_cell.length_c   1.000
_cell.angle_alpha   90.00
_cell.angle_beta   90.00
_cell.angle_gamma   90.00
#
_symmetry.space_group_name_H-M   'P 1'
#
loop_
_entity.id
_entity.type
_entity.pdbx_description
1 polymer ?
#
loop_
_entity_poly.entity_id
_entity_poly.type
_entity_poly.pdbx_seq_one_letter_code
_entity_poly.pdbx_strand_id
1 'polypeptide(L)'
;MQTQKMTTLTENDAFYNCHLCPPKLGKKWREYQGCNDWEGLLDPLHHAMRCEILRYGQFVDAAYRAFDFDPTSSSYATCRFSKNVLLTRTGFGSTGYRVTKHLHATCGVQTPGWIDRLPSWMSIKSSWIGYVAVCQDKDEISRLGRRDVVIALRGTATCLEWLENLHTTLTDLPPHVGPSGSCRPRVERGFCSLYTSRTATCPSLQDMIRDEVARIVELYGDEPLSLTITGHSLGAALAILSAYDITTTFADAPSVTVFSFGGPRVGNKSLRCQLDKSGTKILRIVNSDDLVTKVPGFVIEEDNDVARMYSFHVASWIRKRMKSTEWGYANVGKELKLCSKESPYLNNINFATCHDLKTYLHLVKGFVSSTCPFKATKEVLSTRLIN
;
A
#
# COMPACT_ATOMS: atom_id res chain seq x y z
N MET A 1 10.44 38.69 10.62
CA MET A 1 11.57 38.53 9.68
C MET A 1 12.57 37.53 10.24
N GLN A 2 12.48 36.27 9.81
CA GLN A 2 13.62 35.40 9.57
C GLN A 2 13.10 34.19 8.78
N THR A 3 13.15 34.35 7.47
CA THR A 3 12.94 33.33 6.45
C THR A 3 14.02 32.26 6.58
N GLN A 4 13.66 31.04 7.02
CA GLN A 4 14.49 29.86 6.80
C GLN A 4 14.33 29.44 5.34
N LYS A 5 15.41 29.63 4.58
CA LYS A 5 15.55 29.23 3.18
C LYS A 5 15.33 27.73 3.06
N MET A 6 14.38 27.38 2.21
CA MET A 6 14.20 26.06 1.62
C MET A 6 15.43 25.75 0.76
N THR A 7 16.33 24.91 1.26
CA THR A 7 17.45 24.36 0.49
C THR A 7 16.93 23.26 -0.42
N THR A 8 16.78 23.59 -1.69
CA THR A 8 16.50 22.66 -2.79
C THR A 8 17.75 21.91 -3.22
N LEU A 9 17.57 20.61 -3.48
CA LEU A 9 18.23 19.78 -4.50
C LEU A 9 19.72 19.44 -4.29
N THR A 10 20.01 18.18 -3.91
CA THR A 10 21.01 17.26 -4.56
C THR A 10 21.24 15.91 -3.86
N GLU A 11 20.68 15.63 -2.67
CA GLU A 11 21.07 14.40 -1.90
C GLU A 11 20.11 13.20 -2.00
N ASN A 12 18.99 13.30 -2.73
CA ASN A 12 17.97 12.24 -2.79
C ASN A 12 18.32 11.04 -3.68
N ASP A 13 19.36 11.10 -4.51
CA ASP A 13 19.68 10.04 -5.48
C ASP A 13 20.43 8.85 -4.83
N ALA A 14 21.09 9.04 -3.68
CA ALA A 14 21.92 8.01 -3.06
C ALA A 14 21.12 6.86 -2.41
N PHE A 15 19.90 7.11 -1.92
CA PHE A 15 19.07 6.05 -1.32
C PHE A 15 18.58 5.02 -2.37
N TYR A 16 18.34 5.51 -3.59
CA TYR A 16 17.73 4.76 -4.71
C TYR A 16 18.73 4.22 -5.74
N ASN A 17 20.00 4.65 -5.70
CA ASN A 17 21.07 4.11 -6.54
C ASN A 17 21.47 2.70 -6.07
N CYS A 18 20.64 1.70 -6.39
CA CYS A 18 21.18 0.38 -6.65
C CYS A 18 21.76 0.43 -8.06
N HIS A 19 23.07 0.63 -8.19
CA HIS A 19 23.82 0.65 -9.46
C HIS A 19 23.81 -0.69 -10.22
N LEU A 20 22.83 -1.56 -9.95
CA LEU A 20 22.65 -2.85 -10.59
C LEU A 20 21.47 -2.75 -11.56
N CYS A 21 21.73 -3.12 -12.82
CA CYS A 21 20.69 -3.25 -13.83
C CYS A 21 19.52 -4.08 -13.25
N PRO A 22 18.25 -3.62 -13.36
CA PRO A 22 17.13 -4.34 -12.79
C PRO A 22 17.11 -5.78 -13.31
N PRO A 23 16.91 -6.79 -12.44
CA PRO A 23 17.00 -8.17 -12.86
C PRO A 23 15.95 -8.49 -13.93
N LYS A 24 16.35 -9.26 -14.95
CA LYS A 24 15.44 -9.71 -15.99
C LYS A 24 14.53 -10.80 -15.43
N LEU A 25 13.23 -10.54 -15.39
CA LEU A 25 12.24 -11.52 -14.95
C LEU A 25 11.86 -12.45 -16.11
N GLY A 26 11.63 -11.89 -17.30
CA GLY A 26 11.31 -12.61 -18.52
C GLY A 26 10.23 -13.68 -18.29
N LYS A 27 10.48 -14.93 -18.68
CA LYS A 27 9.51 -16.03 -18.55
C LYS A 27 9.12 -16.37 -17.11
N LYS A 28 9.92 -15.96 -16.11
CA LYS A 28 9.68 -16.24 -14.68
C LYS A 28 8.84 -15.17 -13.97
N TRP A 29 8.32 -14.18 -14.69
CA TRP A 29 7.61 -13.05 -14.07
C TRP A 29 6.44 -13.47 -13.17
N ARG A 30 5.74 -14.56 -13.53
CA ARG A 30 4.63 -15.11 -12.74
C ARG A 30 5.07 -15.60 -11.36
N GLU A 31 6.30 -16.13 -11.23
CA GLU A 31 6.88 -16.54 -9.95
C GLU A 31 7.04 -15.33 -9.02
N TYR A 32 7.57 -14.22 -9.54
CA TYR A 32 7.73 -12.96 -8.80
C TYR A 32 6.41 -12.24 -8.55
N GLN A 33 5.36 -12.55 -9.31
CA GLN A 33 3.97 -12.12 -9.05
C GLN A 33 3.19 -13.09 -8.16
N GLY A 34 3.85 -14.12 -7.63
CA GLY A 34 3.31 -14.97 -6.57
C GLY A 34 2.53 -16.18 -7.04
N CYS A 35 2.68 -16.64 -8.28
CA CYS A 35 1.92 -17.81 -8.77
C CYS A 35 2.08 -19.04 -7.86
N ASN A 36 3.24 -19.21 -7.23
CA ASN A 36 3.56 -20.25 -6.25
C ASN A 36 3.75 -19.67 -4.83
N ASP A 37 2.99 -18.63 -4.47
CA ASP A 37 3.00 -17.99 -3.15
C ASP A 37 4.40 -17.58 -2.65
N TRP A 38 5.26 -17.22 -3.60
CA TRP A 38 6.66 -16.82 -3.41
C TRP A 38 7.51 -17.85 -2.64
N GLU A 39 7.17 -19.14 -2.75
CA GLU A 39 7.96 -20.23 -2.19
C GLU A 39 9.43 -20.14 -2.64
N GLY A 40 10.36 -20.20 -1.68
CA GLY A 40 11.80 -20.08 -1.93
C GLY A 40 12.29 -18.68 -2.32
N LEU A 41 11.43 -17.65 -2.38
CA LEU A 41 11.82 -16.29 -2.77
C LEU A 41 11.91 -15.30 -1.61
N LEU A 42 11.28 -15.59 -0.47
CA LEU A 42 11.15 -14.66 0.66
C LEU A 42 12.16 -14.89 1.78
N ASP A 43 12.63 -16.13 1.99
CA ASP A 43 13.54 -16.48 3.07
C ASP A 43 14.49 -17.62 2.67
N PRO A 44 15.77 -17.34 2.34
CA PRO A 44 16.37 -16.01 2.24
C PRO A 44 15.75 -15.17 1.11
N LEU A 45 15.71 -13.85 1.27
CA LEU A 45 15.09 -12.95 0.30
C LEU A 45 15.91 -12.90 -0.99
N HIS A 46 15.35 -13.50 -2.05
CA HIS A 46 15.95 -13.60 -3.37
C HIS A 46 16.22 -12.20 -3.95
N HIS A 47 17.38 -12.00 -4.60
CA HIS A 47 17.80 -10.69 -5.09
C HIS A 47 16.78 -10.03 -6.02
N ALA A 48 16.26 -10.75 -7.01
CA ALA A 48 15.25 -10.21 -7.92
C ALA A 48 13.93 -9.89 -7.22
N MET A 49 13.57 -10.66 -6.18
CA MET A 49 12.37 -10.40 -5.39
C MET A 49 12.53 -9.12 -4.55
N ARG A 50 13.72 -8.93 -3.94
CA ARG A 50 14.08 -7.67 -3.26
C ARG A 50 13.95 -6.47 -4.20
N CYS A 51 14.50 -6.55 -5.41
CA CYS A 51 14.40 -5.49 -6.41
C CYS A 51 12.95 -5.16 -6.78
N GLU A 52 12.10 -6.18 -6.99
CA GLU A 52 10.69 -5.95 -7.33
C GLU A 52 9.90 -5.35 -6.17
N ILE A 53 10.10 -5.83 -4.93
CA ILE A 53 9.46 -5.23 -3.74
C ILE A 53 9.88 -3.75 -3.62
N LEU A 54 11.17 -3.45 -3.73
CA LEU A 54 11.66 -2.06 -3.67
C LEU A 54 11.08 -1.20 -4.81
N ARG A 55 10.99 -1.74 -6.02
CA ARG A 55 10.42 -1.07 -7.19
C ARG A 55 8.94 -0.69 -6.96
N TYR A 56 8.11 -1.62 -6.48
CA TYR A 56 6.71 -1.30 -6.16
C TYR A 56 6.61 -0.30 -5.01
N GLY A 57 7.51 -0.39 -4.02
CA GLY A 57 7.64 0.61 -2.96
C GLY A 57 7.96 2.03 -3.48
N GLN A 58 8.80 2.15 -4.52
CA GLN A 58 9.12 3.43 -5.15
C GLN A 58 7.92 4.06 -5.88
N PHE A 59 7.01 3.26 -6.45
CA PHE A 59 5.76 3.80 -6.99
C PHE A 59 4.89 4.44 -5.91
N VAL A 60 4.81 3.83 -4.73
CA VAL A 60 4.10 4.41 -3.59
C VAL A 60 4.81 5.66 -3.07
N ASP A 61 6.13 5.66 -2.98
CA ASP A 61 6.89 6.82 -2.55
C ASP A 61 6.78 8.00 -3.54
N ALA A 62 6.74 7.72 -4.85
CA ALA A 62 6.42 8.72 -5.86
C ALA A 62 5.02 9.33 -5.63
N ALA A 63 4.05 8.54 -5.15
CA ALA A 63 2.74 9.08 -4.79
C ALA A 63 2.84 10.04 -3.59
N TYR A 64 3.60 9.69 -2.54
CA TYR A 64 3.85 10.61 -1.43
C TYR A 64 4.53 11.90 -1.88
N ARG A 65 5.60 11.83 -2.68
CA ARG A 65 6.31 13.02 -3.17
C ARG A 65 5.47 13.92 -4.07
N ALA A 66 4.49 13.35 -4.78
CA ALA A 66 3.59 14.09 -5.67
C ALA A 66 2.43 14.77 -4.94
N PHE A 67 2.14 14.41 -3.69
CA PHE A 67 1.02 14.95 -2.94
C PHE A 67 1.36 16.28 -2.25
N ASP A 68 0.41 17.19 -2.22
CA ASP A 68 0.54 18.45 -1.49
C ASP A 68 0.08 18.30 -0.02
N PHE A 69 1.06 18.19 0.88
CA PHE A 69 0.83 18.07 2.31
C PHE A 69 0.68 19.42 3.02
N ASP A 70 0.91 20.55 2.34
CA ASP A 70 0.87 21.87 2.99
C ASP A 70 -0.59 22.35 3.15
N PRO A 71 -1.14 22.37 4.37
CA PRO A 71 -2.54 22.78 4.59
C PRO A 71 -2.79 24.27 4.30
N THR A 72 -1.72 25.07 4.14
CA THR A 72 -1.80 26.48 3.76
C THR A 72 -1.81 26.70 2.24
N SER A 73 -1.46 25.65 1.48
CA SER A 73 -1.43 25.70 0.02
C SER A 73 -2.83 25.68 -0.58
N SER A 74 -3.04 26.49 -1.62
CA SER A 74 -4.27 26.44 -2.43
C SER A 74 -4.49 25.10 -3.14
N SER A 75 -3.43 24.31 -3.32
CA SER A 75 -3.48 22.97 -3.90
C SER A 75 -3.40 21.86 -2.84
N TYR A 76 -3.60 22.18 -1.56
CA TYR A 76 -3.62 21.19 -0.49
C TYR A 76 -4.51 19.99 -0.84
N ALA A 77 -4.05 18.80 -0.48
CA ALA A 77 -4.73 17.55 -0.72
C ALA A 77 -4.89 17.12 -2.19
N THR A 78 -4.18 17.78 -3.11
CA THR A 78 -4.15 17.44 -4.54
C THR A 78 -2.76 16.95 -4.98
N CYS A 79 -2.65 16.56 -6.25
CA CYS A 79 -1.36 16.22 -6.86
C CYS A 79 -0.68 17.49 -7.40
N ARG A 80 0.61 17.65 -7.06
CA ARG A 80 1.45 18.78 -7.50
C ARG A 80 1.87 18.72 -8.96
N PHE A 81 1.70 17.56 -9.60
CA PHE A 81 2.24 17.28 -10.95
C PHE A 81 1.17 16.73 -11.88
N SER A 82 1.25 17.10 -13.16
CA SER A 82 0.44 16.45 -14.18
C SER A 82 0.94 15.04 -14.47
N LYS A 83 0.05 14.18 -14.97
CA LYS A 83 0.34 12.77 -15.30
C LYS A 83 1.64 12.57 -16.08
N ASN A 84 1.88 13.40 -17.09
CA ASN A 84 3.01 13.24 -18.01
C ASN A 84 4.37 13.48 -17.36
N VAL A 85 4.42 14.22 -16.26
CA VAL A 85 5.68 14.58 -15.60
C VAL A 85 5.78 14.07 -14.17
N LEU A 86 4.73 13.42 -13.64
CA LEU A 86 4.66 12.96 -12.24
C LEU A 86 5.88 12.11 -11.88
N LEU A 87 6.12 11.02 -12.61
CA LEU A 87 7.21 10.10 -12.31
C LEU A 87 8.58 10.80 -12.40
N THR A 88 8.83 11.58 -13.46
CA THR A 88 10.07 12.34 -13.61
C THR A 88 10.27 13.38 -12.51
N ARG A 89 9.26 14.18 -12.19
CA ARG A 89 9.33 15.24 -11.16
C ARG A 89 9.46 14.69 -9.75
N THR A 90 8.97 13.48 -9.52
CA THR A 90 9.18 12.78 -8.26
C THR A 90 10.53 12.10 -8.18
N GLY A 91 11.39 12.12 -9.21
CA GLY A 91 12.69 11.42 -9.20
C GLY A 91 12.60 9.93 -9.52
N PHE A 92 11.56 9.51 -10.23
CA PHE A 92 11.33 8.12 -10.66
C PHE A 92 11.01 8.06 -12.18
N GLY A 93 11.69 8.88 -12.99
CA GLY A 93 11.39 9.07 -14.41
C GLY A 93 11.84 7.95 -15.35
N SER A 94 12.97 7.29 -15.07
CA SER A 94 13.57 6.26 -15.95
C SER A 94 12.99 4.87 -15.70
N THR A 95 11.66 4.76 -15.66
CA THR A 95 10.96 3.50 -15.32
C THR A 95 10.34 2.81 -16.52
N GLY A 96 10.13 3.53 -17.62
CA GLY A 96 9.36 3.02 -18.76
C GLY A 96 7.84 3.03 -18.55
N TYR A 97 7.35 3.57 -17.41
CA TYR A 97 5.92 3.69 -17.11
C TYR A 97 5.39 5.08 -17.45
N ARG A 98 4.13 5.12 -17.89
CA ARG A 98 3.38 6.36 -18.10
C ARG A 98 2.15 6.38 -17.20
N VAL A 99 1.97 7.47 -16.45
CA VAL A 99 0.77 7.68 -15.65
C VAL A 99 -0.41 7.95 -16.57
N THR A 100 -1.49 7.18 -16.44
CA THR A 100 -2.68 7.28 -17.29
C THR A 100 -3.88 7.88 -16.55
N LYS A 101 -3.97 7.68 -15.23
CA LYS A 101 -5.08 8.17 -14.40
C LYS A 101 -4.58 8.67 -13.03
N HIS A 102 -5.05 9.82 -12.58
CA HIS A 102 -4.96 10.22 -11.17
C HIS A 102 -6.16 9.64 -10.41
N LEU A 103 -5.96 9.26 -9.16
CA LEU A 103 -6.99 8.65 -8.32
C LEU A 103 -7.29 9.55 -7.12
N HIS A 104 -8.57 9.64 -6.76
CA HIS A 104 -9.04 10.39 -5.61
C HIS A 104 -9.86 9.48 -4.70
N ALA A 105 -9.78 9.68 -3.40
CA ALA A 105 -10.63 9.04 -2.41
C ALA A 105 -11.47 10.11 -1.70
N THR A 106 -12.74 9.80 -1.48
CA THR A 106 -13.70 10.71 -0.87
C THR A 106 -14.14 10.15 0.48
N CYS A 107 -14.17 10.97 1.51
CA CYS A 107 -14.73 10.54 2.80
C CYS A 107 -16.25 10.74 2.78
N GLY A 108 -17.02 9.66 2.86
CA GLY A 108 -18.49 9.69 2.79
C GLY A 108 -19.22 10.15 4.05
N VAL A 109 -18.53 10.70 5.05
CA VAL A 109 -19.18 11.19 6.28
C VAL A 109 -19.93 12.49 5.94
N GLN A 110 -21.25 12.50 6.13
CA GLN A 110 -22.05 13.72 6.03
C GLN A 110 -21.53 14.75 7.02
N THR A 111 -20.88 15.78 6.49
CA THR A 111 -20.41 16.93 7.26
C THR A 111 -21.63 17.70 7.78
N PRO A 112 -21.85 17.85 9.09
CA PRO A 112 -22.96 18.65 9.58
C PRO A 112 -22.73 20.13 9.24
N GLY A 113 -23.80 20.91 9.08
CA GLY A 113 -23.76 22.29 8.52
C GLY A 113 -22.95 23.34 9.30
N TRP A 114 -22.31 22.99 10.42
CA TRP A 114 -21.37 23.86 11.13
C TRP A 114 -19.94 23.82 10.57
N ILE A 115 -19.63 22.85 9.68
CA ILE A 115 -18.32 22.68 9.05
C ILE A 115 -17.97 23.80 8.05
N ASP A 116 -18.96 24.58 7.60
CA ASP A 116 -18.74 25.81 6.83
C ASP A 116 -17.97 26.90 7.63
N ARG A 117 -17.78 26.69 8.95
CA ARG A 117 -16.98 27.57 9.83
C ARG A 117 -15.59 27.00 10.17
N LEU A 118 -15.22 25.84 9.63
CA LEU A 118 -13.92 25.22 9.88
C LEU A 118 -12.86 25.69 8.87
N PRO A 119 -11.55 25.63 9.21
CA PRO A 119 -10.47 25.95 8.28
C PRO A 119 -10.57 25.16 6.97
N SER A 120 -10.26 25.78 5.83
CA SER A 120 -10.47 25.20 4.49
C SER A 120 -9.93 23.77 4.29
N TRP A 121 -8.81 23.41 4.94
CA TRP A 121 -8.23 22.06 4.89
C TRP A 121 -9.15 20.97 5.48
N MET A 122 -10.06 21.33 6.40
CA MET A 122 -11.01 20.43 7.05
C MET A 122 -12.32 20.27 6.25
N SER A 123 -12.52 21.07 5.18
CA SER A 123 -13.68 21.00 4.28
C SER A 123 -13.48 20.06 3.08
N ILE A 124 -12.28 19.48 2.94
CA ILE A 124 -11.91 18.66 1.78
C ILE A 124 -12.61 17.31 1.86
N LYS A 125 -13.63 17.15 1.01
CA LYS A 125 -14.40 15.92 0.92
C LYS A 125 -13.70 14.84 0.09
N SER A 126 -12.84 15.24 -0.85
CA SER A 126 -12.12 14.36 -1.78
C SER A 126 -10.65 14.75 -1.90
N SER A 127 -9.75 13.79 -1.74
CA SER A 127 -8.30 14.00 -1.76
C SER A 127 -7.62 13.07 -2.76
N TRP A 128 -6.58 13.56 -3.41
CA TRP A 128 -5.75 12.75 -4.30
C TRP A 128 -5.03 11.66 -3.50
N ILE A 129 -5.21 10.39 -3.88
CA ILE A 129 -4.72 9.22 -3.13
C ILE A 129 -3.70 8.40 -3.91
N GLY A 130 -3.51 8.67 -5.20
CA GLY A 130 -2.62 7.85 -6.00
C GLY A 130 -2.85 7.97 -7.49
N TYR A 131 -2.37 6.98 -8.24
CA TYR A 131 -2.44 6.98 -9.69
C TYR A 131 -2.39 5.56 -10.28
N VAL A 132 -2.78 5.45 -11.55
CA VAL A 132 -2.57 4.28 -12.39
C VAL A 132 -1.46 4.61 -13.39
N ALA A 133 -0.49 3.73 -13.52
CA ALA A 133 0.60 3.82 -14.49
C ALA A 133 0.73 2.54 -15.29
N VAL A 134 1.01 2.66 -16.58
CA VAL A 134 1.14 1.52 -17.50
C VAL A 134 2.56 1.50 -18.04
N CYS A 135 3.21 0.34 -18.01
CA CYS A 135 4.50 0.15 -18.67
C CYS A 135 4.32 0.26 -20.18
N GLN A 136 5.04 1.17 -20.83
CA GLN A 136 4.95 1.41 -22.28
C GLN A 136 6.27 1.22 -23.01
N ASP A 137 7.38 1.27 -22.27
CA ASP A 137 8.70 1.03 -22.83
C ASP A 137 8.88 -0.44 -23.22
N LYS A 138 9.31 -0.68 -24.47
CA LYS A 138 9.40 -2.04 -25.03
C LYS A 138 10.50 -2.86 -24.36
N ASP A 139 11.59 -2.22 -23.95
CA ASP A 139 12.72 -2.91 -23.31
C ASP A 139 12.34 -3.31 -21.88
N GLU A 140 11.64 -2.43 -21.18
CA GLU A 140 11.10 -2.72 -19.84
C GLU A 140 10.04 -3.82 -19.89
N ILE A 141 9.11 -3.79 -20.84
CA ILE A 141 8.13 -4.88 -21.05
C ILE A 141 8.85 -6.21 -21.32
N SER A 142 9.89 -6.19 -22.14
CA SER A 142 10.71 -7.38 -22.45
C SER A 142 11.50 -7.87 -21.22
N ARG A 143 11.99 -6.95 -20.38
CA ARG A 143 12.66 -7.28 -19.11
C ARG A 143 11.69 -7.92 -18.12
N LEU A 144 10.50 -7.34 -17.99
CA LEU A 144 9.43 -7.80 -17.12
C LEU A 144 8.72 -9.05 -17.63
N GLY A 145 8.82 -9.36 -18.93
CA GLY A 145 8.16 -10.50 -19.58
C GLY A 145 6.66 -10.35 -19.81
N ARG A 146 6.09 -9.17 -19.48
CA ARG A 146 4.69 -8.81 -19.66
C ARG A 146 4.51 -7.29 -19.60
N ARG A 147 3.42 -6.77 -20.14
CA ARG A 147 2.99 -5.40 -19.86
C ARG A 147 2.43 -5.34 -18.44
N ASP A 148 3.05 -4.50 -17.63
CA ASP A 148 2.66 -4.33 -16.24
C ASP A 148 1.91 -3.02 -16.04
N VAL A 149 0.82 -3.09 -15.29
CA VAL A 149 -0.01 -1.95 -14.90
C VAL A 149 0.09 -1.80 -13.40
N VAL A 150 0.55 -0.64 -12.94
CA VAL A 150 0.71 -0.36 -11.51
C VAL A 150 -0.37 0.59 -11.04
N ILE A 151 -1.14 0.19 -10.03
CA ILE A 151 -2.03 1.06 -9.26
C ILE A 151 -1.32 1.39 -7.95
N ALA A 152 -0.85 2.62 -7.80
CA ALA A 152 -0.07 3.06 -6.64
C ALA A 152 -0.91 3.94 -5.72
N LEU A 153 -1.07 3.55 -4.46
CA LEU A 153 -1.92 4.20 -3.47
C LEU A 153 -1.11 4.62 -2.24
N ARG A 154 -1.08 5.92 -1.92
CA ARG A 154 -0.46 6.42 -0.69
C ARG A 154 -1.38 6.19 0.53
N GLY A 155 -0.79 6.21 1.72
CA GLY A 155 -1.52 6.38 2.98
C GLY A 155 -1.79 7.85 3.31
N THR A 156 -2.42 8.10 4.46
CA THR A 156 -2.66 9.46 4.98
C THR A 156 -1.39 10.10 5.53
N ALA A 157 -1.32 11.44 5.53
CA ALA A 157 -0.21 12.20 6.14
C ALA A 157 -0.08 11.89 7.64
N THR A 158 -1.23 11.79 8.30
CA THR A 158 -1.39 11.53 9.73
C THR A 158 -2.03 10.16 9.91
N CYS A 159 -1.29 9.10 9.56
CA CYS A 159 -1.75 7.72 9.67
C CYS A 159 -2.33 7.38 11.05
N LEU A 160 -1.80 7.99 12.13
CA LEU A 160 -2.31 7.86 13.49
C LEU A 160 -3.72 8.44 13.67
N GLU A 161 -3.99 9.64 13.17
CA GLU A 161 -5.32 10.26 13.25
C GLU A 161 -6.36 9.44 12.46
N TRP A 162 -5.94 8.88 11.32
CA TRP A 162 -6.82 7.97 10.59
C TRP A 162 -7.02 6.62 11.32
N LEU A 163 -5.98 6.08 11.98
CA LEU A 163 -6.11 4.89 12.84
C LEU A 163 -7.02 5.15 14.05
N GLU A 164 -7.08 6.38 14.55
CA GLU A 164 -8.04 6.80 15.58
C GLU A 164 -9.48 6.89 15.03
N ASN A 165 -9.61 7.39 13.79
CA ASN A 165 -10.86 7.49 13.03
C ASN A 165 -11.32 6.16 12.41
N LEU A 166 -10.52 5.10 12.49
CA LEU A 166 -10.92 3.76 12.08
C LEU A 166 -12.12 3.28 12.89
N HIS A 167 -13.16 2.91 12.17
CA HIS A 167 -14.35 2.33 12.77
C HIS A 167 -14.18 0.82 12.74
N THR A 168 -13.88 0.19 13.88
CA THR A 168 -13.67 -1.27 13.99
C THR A 168 -14.88 -2.12 13.55
N THR A 169 -16.00 -1.48 13.20
CA THR A 169 -17.18 -2.06 12.58
C THR A 169 -16.89 -2.59 11.18
N LEU A 170 -17.02 -3.90 11.03
CA LEU A 170 -17.07 -4.58 9.74
C LEU A 170 -18.41 -4.28 9.04
N THR A 171 -18.37 -3.96 7.75
CA THR A 171 -19.54 -3.78 6.88
C THR A 171 -19.52 -4.84 5.78
N ASP A 172 -20.70 -5.33 5.40
CA ASP A 172 -20.85 -6.23 4.27
C ASP A 172 -20.41 -5.52 2.98
N LEU A 173 -19.60 -6.19 2.15
CA LEU A 173 -19.41 -5.77 0.77
C LEU A 173 -20.70 -6.06 -0.03
N PRO A 174 -21.02 -5.28 -1.09
CA PRO A 174 -22.22 -5.51 -1.89
C PRO A 174 -22.34 -6.98 -2.29
N PRO A 175 -23.55 -7.55 -2.22
CA PRO A 175 -23.73 -9.00 -2.30
C PRO A 175 -23.30 -9.53 -3.68
N HIS A 176 -22.38 -10.48 -3.68
CA HIS A 176 -22.35 -11.51 -4.72
C HIS A 176 -23.40 -12.57 -4.39
N VAL A 177 -24.08 -13.04 -5.45
CA VAL A 177 -25.06 -14.13 -5.45
C VAL A 177 -24.34 -15.44 -5.08
N GLY A 178 -24.14 -15.66 -3.79
CA GLY A 178 -23.66 -16.93 -3.23
C GLY A 178 -24.81 -17.68 -2.56
N PRO A 179 -24.77 -19.02 -2.51
CA PRO A 179 -25.81 -19.82 -1.89
C PRO A 179 -26.01 -19.38 -0.43
N SER A 180 -27.28 -19.27 -0.03
CA SER A 180 -27.72 -18.88 1.30
C SER A 180 -27.08 -19.80 2.34
N GLY A 181 -26.12 -19.30 3.12
CA GLY A 181 -25.41 -20.07 4.16
C GLY A 181 -23.89 -19.89 4.24
N SER A 182 -23.24 -19.24 3.27
CA SER A 182 -21.80 -18.91 3.38
C SER A 182 -21.57 -17.57 4.10
N CYS A 183 -20.59 -17.52 5.01
CA CYS A 183 -20.19 -16.27 5.69
C CYS A 183 -19.87 -15.18 4.66
N ARG A 184 -20.52 -14.02 4.74
CA ARG A 184 -20.35 -12.91 3.78
C ARG A 184 -18.97 -12.26 3.89
N PRO A 185 -18.36 -11.82 2.77
CA PRO A 185 -17.13 -11.03 2.82
C PRO A 185 -17.44 -9.69 3.47
N ARG A 186 -16.69 -9.38 4.53
CA ARG A 186 -16.82 -8.12 5.27
C ARG A 186 -15.49 -7.39 5.30
N VAL A 187 -15.57 -6.07 5.21
CA VAL A 187 -14.44 -5.14 5.23
C VAL A 187 -14.66 -4.12 6.34
N GLU A 188 -13.59 -3.53 6.88
CA GLU A 188 -13.72 -2.37 7.75
C GLU A 188 -14.44 -1.20 7.05
N ARG A 189 -15.38 -0.57 7.77
CA ARG A 189 -16.33 0.40 7.21
C ARG A 189 -15.65 1.65 6.64
N GLY A 190 -14.62 2.16 7.31
CA GLY A 190 -13.84 3.32 6.87
C GLY A 190 -13.17 3.10 5.51
N PHE A 191 -12.52 1.95 5.30
CA PHE A 191 -11.95 1.60 4.00
C PHE A 191 -13.02 1.53 2.91
N CYS A 192 -14.13 0.83 3.20
CA CYS A 192 -15.24 0.71 2.25
C CYS A 192 -15.81 2.09 1.88
N SER A 193 -16.00 2.96 2.87
CA SER A 193 -16.46 4.33 2.68
C SER A 193 -15.51 5.11 1.79
N LEU A 194 -14.21 5.10 2.07
CA LEU A 194 -13.21 5.81 1.25
C LEU A 194 -13.13 5.28 -0.19
N TYR A 195 -13.37 3.98 -0.35
CA TYR A 195 -13.30 3.30 -1.64
C TYR A 195 -14.53 3.60 -2.53
N THR A 196 -15.72 3.64 -1.94
CA THR A 196 -17.01 3.70 -2.68
C THR A 196 -17.69 5.07 -2.68
N SER A 197 -17.29 5.98 -1.78
CA SER A 197 -17.92 7.30 -1.69
C SER A 197 -17.57 8.18 -2.89
N ARG A 198 -18.55 8.97 -3.33
CA ARG A 198 -18.46 9.92 -4.44
C ARG A 198 -19.04 11.28 -4.01
N THR A 199 -18.70 12.34 -4.74
CA THR A 199 -19.37 13.65 -4.62
C THR A 199 -20.14 13.94 -5.92
N ALA A 200 -20.86 15.07 -5.97
CA ALA A 200 -21.52 15.51 -7.21
C ALA A 200 -20.53 15.76 -8.36
N THR A 201 -19.26 16.05 -8.05
CA THR A 201 -18.23 16.45 -9.03
C THR A 201 -17.09 15.44 -9.16
N CYS A 202 -16.92 14.55 -8.18
CA CYS A 202 -15.83 13.56 -8.16
C CYS A 202 -16.39 12.13 -8.11
N PRO A 203 -16.06 11.26 -9.08
CA PRO A 203 -16.39 9.84 -8.99
C PRO A 203 -15.70 9.17 -7.80
N SER A 204 -16.18 7.98 -7.41
CA SER A 204 -15.55 7.21 -6.35
C SER A 204 -14.20 6.63 -6.79
N LEU A 205 -13.34 6.27 -5.83
CA LEU A 205 -12.08 5.57 -6.14
C LEU A 205 -12.35 4.26 -6.90
N GLN A 206 -13.39 3.53 -6.50
CA GLN A 206 -13.86 2.32 -7.16
C GLN A 206 -14.20 2.59 -8.64
N ASP A 207 -15.06 3.56 -8.93
CA ASP A 207 -15.45 3.88 -10.32
C ASP A 207 -14.22 4.27 -11.16
N MET A 208 -13.32 5.11 -10.60
CA MET A 208 -12.11 5.54 -11.30
C MET A 208 -11.16 4.39 -11.65
N ILE A 209 -11.02 3.40 -10.76
CA ILE A 209 -10.19 2.23 -10.99
C ILE A 209 -10.86 1.31 -12.01
N ARG A 210 -12.16 1.02 -11.86
CA ARG A 210 -12.90 0.17 -12.80
C ARG A 210 -12.86 0.72 -14.22
N ASP A 211 -13.15 2.01 -14.40
CA ASP A 211 -13.12 2.66 -15.72
C ASP A 211 -11.73 2.55 -16.36
N GLU A 212 -10.68 2.79 -15.59
CA GLU A 212 -9.31 2.78 -16.11
C GLU A 212 -8.81 1.35 -16.39
N VAL A 213 -9.16 0.38 -15.54
CA VAL A 213 -8.84 -1.03 -15.78
C VAL A 213 -9.57 -1.54 -17.00
N ALA A 214 -10.86 -1.23 -17.17
CA ALA A 214 -11.63 -1.60 -18.36
C ALA A 214 -10.97 -1.06 -19.64
N ARG A 215 -10.61 0.22 -19.65
CA ARG A 215 -9.90 0.87 -20.76
C ARG A 215 -8.54 0.22 -21.06
N ILE A 216 -7.80 -0.20 -20.05
CA ILE A 216 -6.49 -0.84 -20.21
C ILE A 216 -6.64 -2.26 -20.75
N VAL A 217 -7.60 -3.03 -20.25
CA VAL A 217 -7.89 -4.38 -20.73
C VAL A 217 -8.34 -4.34 -22.19
N GLU A 218 -9.15 -3.37 -22.58
CA GLU A 218 -9.55 -3.17 -23.98
C GLU A 218 -8.34 -2.86 -24.90
N LEU A 219 -7.38 -2.08 -24.43
CA LEU A 219 -6.23 -1.66 -25.25
C LEU A 219 -5.09 -2.69 -25.32
N TYR A 220 -4.90 -3.49 -24.28
CA TYR A 220 -3.73 -4.35 -24.11
C TYR A 220 -4.08 -5.79 -23.72
N GLY A 221 -5.35 -6.19 -23.80
CA GLY A 221 -5.81 -7.54 -23.43
C GLY A 221 -5.26 -8.66 -24.31
N ASP A 222 -4.83 -8.34 -25.54
CA ASP A 222 -4.29 -9.29 -26.51
C ASP A 222 -2.83 -9.70 -26.25
N GLU A 223 -2.15 -9.05 -25.31
CA GLU A 223 -0.77 -9.35 -24.92
C GLU A 223 -0.68 -9.76 -23.44
N PRO A 224 0.42 -10.39 -22.99
CA PRO A 224 0.59 -10.72 -21.59
C PRO A 224 0.49 -9.45 -20.71
N LEU A 225 -0.57 -9.37 -19.91
CA LEU A 225 -0.91 -8.23 -19.06
C LEU A 225 -0.98 -8.65 -17.58
N SER A 226 -0.46 -7.80 -16.69
CA SER A 226 -0.64 -7.95 -15.24
C SER A 226 -1.10 -6.65 -14.59
N LEU A 227 -1.93 -6.77 -13.56
CA LEU A 227 -2.35 -5.67 -12.69
C LEU A 227 -1.64 -5.82 -11.34
N THR A 228 -0.66 -4.95 -11.08
CA THR A 228 0.01 -4.88 -9.78
C THR A 228 -0.49 -3.70 -8.98
N ILE A 229 -1.07 -3.95 -7.81
CA ILE A 229 -1.58 -2.92 -6.91
C ILE A 229 -0.61 -2.78 -5.76
N THR A 230 -0.16 -1.57 -5.46
CA THR A 230 0.76 -1.32 -4.38
C THR A 230 0.30 -0.16 -3.53
N GLY A 231 0.50 -0.29 -2.22
CA GLY A 231 0.14 0.77 -1.31
C GLY A 231 0.78 0.64 0.05
N HIS A 232 0.78 1.76 0.77
CA HIS A 232 1.33 1.86 2.11
C HIS A 232 0.27 2.32 3.11
N SER A 233 0.27 1.76 4.31
CA SER A 233 -0.67 2.14 5.39
C SER A 233 -2.14 2.04 4.95
N LEU A 234 -2.93 3.11 5.01
CA LEU A 234 -4.28 3.16 4.42
C LEU A 234 -4.30 2.71 2.95
N GLY A 235 -3.32 3.14 2.16
CA GLY A 235 -3.19 2.75 0.75
C GLY A 235 -3.02 1.24 0.55
N ALA A 236 -2.40 0.55 1.50
CA ALA A 236 -2.30 -0.92 1.49
C ALA A 236 -3.66 -1.61 1.68
N ALA A 237 -4.52 -1.05 2.54
CA ALA A 237 -5.88 -1.58 2.70
C ALA A 237 -6.75 -1.34 1.47
N LEU A 238 -6.68 -0.13 0.90
CA LEU A 238 -7.36 0.20 -0.36
C LEU A 238 -6.83 -0.64 -1.53
N ALA A 239 -5.56 -1.02 -1.52
CA ALA A 239 -4.98 -1.90 -2.54
C ALA A 239 -5.61 -3.30 -2.52
N ILE A 240 -5.78 -3.89 -1.33
CA ILE A 240 -6.46 -5.19 -1.18
C ILE A 240 -7.92 -5.10 -1.61
N LEU A 241 -8.63 -4.02 -1.26
CA LEU A 241 -10.01 -3.83 -1.71
C LEU A 241 -10.13 -3.63 -3.22
N SER A 242 -9.19 -2.90 -3.80
CA SER A 242 -9.13 -2.74 -5.25
C SER A 242 -8.91 -4.07 -5.96
N ALA A 243 -8.06 -4.95 -5.40
CA ALA A 243 -7.83 -6.27 -5.96
C ALA A 243 -9.09 -7.16 -5.91
N TYR A 244 -9.80 -7.11 -4.77
CA TYR A 244 -11.08 -7.79 -4.62
C TYR A 244 -12.11 -7.27 -5.64
N ASP A 245 -12.24 -5.95 -5.76
CA ASP A 245 -13.19 -5.31 -6.65
C ASP A 245 -12.93 -5.63 -8.13
N ILE A 246 -11.66 -5.58 -8.55
CA ILE A 246 -11.27 -5.90 -9.93
C ILE A 246 -11.60 -7.35 -10.26
N THR A 247 -11.18 -8.30 -9.40
CA THR A 247 -11.39 -9.73 -9.69
C THR A 247 -12.83 -10.19 -9.58
N THR A 248 -13.69 -9.42 -8.90
CA THR A 248 -15.13 -9.66 -8.84
C THR A 248 -15.91 -8.97 -9.96
N THR A 249 -15.40 -7.86 -10.48
CA THR A 249 -16.05 -7.07 -11.54
C THR A 249 -15.71 -7.58 -12.94
N PHE A 250 -14.47 -8.02 -13.17
CA PHE A 250 -14.00 -8.45 -14.49
C PHE A 250 -13.79 -9.97 -14.49
N ALA A 251 -14.65 -10.71 -15.20
CA ALA A 251 -14.58 -12.18 -15.28
C ALA A 251 -13.23 -12.66 -15.83
N ASP A 252 -12.70 -11.96 -16.84
CA ASP A 252 -11.40 -12.23 -17.47
C ASP A 252 -10.33 -11.23 -17.00
N ALA A 253 -10.35 -10.88 -15.71
CA ALA A 253 -9.33 -9.99 -15.14
C ALA A 253 -7.92 -10.53 -15.40
N PRO A 254 -6.95 -9.68 -15.81
CA PRO A 254 -5.54 -10.06 -15.86
C PRO A 254 -5.04 -10.49 -14.48
N SER A 255 -3.87 -11.15 -14.42
CA SER A 255 -3.25 -11.56 -13.15
C SER A 255 -3.14 -10.36 -12.18
N VAL A 256 -3.83 -10.44 -11.04
CA VAL A 256 -3.84 -9.39 -10.01
C VAL A 256 -2.91 -9.76 -8.86
N THR A 257 -1.95 -8.87 -8.58
CA THR A 257 -1.01 -9.04 -7.46
C THR A 257 -0.95 -7.78 -6.61
N VAL A 258 -0.93 -7.93 -5.29
CA VAL A 258 -0.83 -6.82 -4.33
C VAL A 258 0.51 -6.86 -3.61
N PHE A 259 1.23 -5.73 -3.60
CA PHE A 259 2.40 -5.48 -2.76
C PHE A 259 2.08 -4.39 -1.76
N SER A 260 1.80 -4.79 -0.52
CA SER A 260 1.35 -3.86 0.53
C SER A 260 2.43 -3.64 1.59
N PHE A 261 2.66 -2.40 1.98
CA PHE A 261 3.64 -2.01 3.00
C PHE A 261 2.94 -1.49 4.24
N GLY A 262 3.22 -2.05 5.42
CA GLY A 262 2.66 -1.55 6.68
C GLY A 262 1.13 -1.50 6.73
N GLY A 263 0.47 -2.37 5.96
CA GLY A 263 -0.99 -2.36 5.83
C GLY A 263 -1.71 -2.91 7.07
N PRO A 264 -2.78 -2.25 7.55
CA PRO A 264 -3.66 -2.81 8.57
C PRO A 264 -4.44 -4.02 8.04
N ARG A 265 -5.13 -4.73 8.94
CA ARG A 265 -6.06 -5.79 8.56
C ARG A 265 -7.29 -5.19 7.89
N VAL A 266 -7.73 -5.82 6.80
CA VAL A 266 -8.75 -5.22 5.91
C VAL A 266 -10.14 -5.80 6.16
N GLY A 267 -10.25 -7.10 6.43
CA GLY A 267 -11.54 -7.76 6.53
C GLY A 267 -11.52 -9.12 7.21
N ASN A 268 -12.63 -9.83 7.08
CA ASN A 268 -12.86 -11.13 7.72
C ASN A 268 -12.27 -12.30 6.92
N LYS A 269 -12.35 -13.52 7.49
CA LYS A 269 -11.92 -14.77 6.84
C LYS A 269 -12.60 -15.02 5.49
N SER A 270 -13.85 -14.58 5.31
CA SER A 270 -14.54 -14.74 4.03
C SER A 270 -13.94 -13.89 2.91
N LEU A 271 -13.56 -12.64 3.20
CA LEU A 271 -12.83 -11.79 2.25
C LEU A 271 -11.52 -12.47 1.81
N ARG A 272 -10.76 -13.01 2.77
CA ARG A 272 -9.54 -13.80 2.48
C ARG A 272 -9.85 -14.96 1.54
N CYS A 273 -10.84 -15.79 1.87
CA CYS A 273 -11.19 -16.95 1.06
C CYS A 273 -11.64 -16.58 -0.36
N GLN A 274 -12.33 -15.45 -0.56
CA GLN A 274 -12.72 -15.00 -1.89
C GLN A 274 -11.53 -14.52 -2.71
N LEU A 275 -10.61 -13.77 -2.09
CA LEU A 275 -9.36 -13.34 -2.73
C LEU A 275 -8.50 -14.55 -3.12
N ASP A 276 -8.34 -15.53 -2.23
CA ASP A 276 -7.60 -16.76 -2.51
C ASP A 276 -8.25 -17.54 -3.68
N LYS A 277 -9.58 -17.66 -3.71
CA LYS A 277 -10.33 -18.33 -4.80
C LYS A 277 -10.25 -17.61 -6.13
N SER A 278 -10.16 -16.28 -6.12
CA SER A 278 -10.01 -15.48 -7.35
C SER A 278 -8.63 -15.62 -8.01
N GLY A 279 -7.67 -16.27 -7.33
CA GLY A 279 -6.28 -16.33 -7.79
C GLY A 279 -5.47 -15.07 -7.53
N THR A 280 -6.04 -14.07 -6.82
CA THR A 280 -5.32 -12.85 -6.41
C THR A 280 -4.15 -13.22 -5.50
N LYS A 281 -2.95 -12.70 -5.80
CA LYS A 281 -1.76 -12.91 -4.97
C LYS A 281 -1.46 -11.67 -4.14
N ILE A 282 -1.29 -11.83 -2.84
CA ILE A 282 -1.09 -10.69 -1.92
C ILE A 282 0.17 -10.94 -1.09
N LEU A 283 1.16 -10.05 -1.22
CA LEU A 283 2.36 -10.00 -0.40
C LEU A 283 2.31 -8.80 0.54
N ARG A 284 2.31 -9.09 1.84
CA ARG A 284 2.31 -8.10 2.92
C ARG A 284 3.71 -7.95 3.48
N ILE A 285 4.34 -6.81 3.24
CA ILE A 285 5.59 -6.43 3.87
C ILE A 285 5.23 -5.81 5.23
N VAL A 286 5.58 -6.52 6.30
CA VAL A 286 5.20 -6.15 7.68
C VAL A 286 6.43 -5.92 8.53
N ASN A 287 6.41 -4.87 9.33
CA ASN A 287 7.42 -4.59 10.34
C ASN A 287 6.89 -5.01 11.70
N SER A 288 7.62 -5.88 12.41
CA SER A 288 7.20 -6.43 13.71
C SER A 288 7.05 -5.35 14.79
N ASP A 289 7.76 -4.24 14.64
CA ASP A 289 7.72 -3.07 15.52
C ASP A 289 6.61 -2.06 15.13
N ASP A 290 5.92 -2.27 14.01
CA ASP A 290 4.81 -1.44 13.56
C ASP A 290 3.46 -2.00 14.03
N LEU A 291 2.73 -1.23 14.83
CA LEU A 291 1.43 -1.60 15.39
C LEU A 291 0.30 -1.50 14.37
N VAL A 292 0.44 -0.72 13.30
CA VAL A 292 -0.61 -0.59 12.28
C VAL A 292 -0.89 -1.95 11.62
N THR A 293 0.14 -2.77 11.43
CA THR A 293 0.00 -4.13 10.87
C THR A 293 -0.80 -5.09 11.76
N LYS A 294 -0.99 -4.74 13.05
CA LYS A 294 -1.62 -5.57 14.07
C LYS A 294 -3.06 -5.20 14.38
N VAL A 295 -3.61 -4.21 13.68
CA VAL A 295 -4.97 -3.69 13.90
C VAL A 295 -5.79 -3.75 12.61
N PRO A 296 -7.12 -3.78 12.70
CA PRO A 296 -7.95 -3.98 13.90
C PRO A 296 -8.00 -5.45 14.39
N GLY A 297 -8.30 -5.65 15.69
CA GLY A 297 -8.68 -6.95 16.29
C GLY A 297 -7.55 -7.90 16.73
N PHE A 298 -7.92 -9.14 17.08
CA PHE A 298 -7.02 -10.29 17.30
C PHE A 298 -7.10 -11.24 16.09
N VAL A 299 -6.03 -11.99 15.81
CA VAL A 299 -6.00 -13.01 14.74
C VAL A 299 -6.71 -14.27 15.25
N ILE A 300 -7.67 -14.79 14.47
CA ILE A 300 -8.19 -16.15 14.66
C ILE A 300 -7.32 -17.08 13.80
N GLU A 301 -6.13 -17.40 14.29
CA GLU A 301 -5.33 -18.53 13.79
C GLU A 301 -5.26 -19.54 14.95
N GLU A 302 -5.35 -20.83 14.64
CA GLU A 302 -5.44 -21.95 15.60
C GLU A 302 -4.13 -22.21 16.36
N ASP A 303 -3.41 -21.18 16.80
CA ASP A 303 -2.21 -21.32 17.65
C ASP A 303 -2.36 -20.50 18.94
N ASN A 304 -2.46 -21.25 20.05
CA ASN A 304 -2.83 -20.78 21.39
C ASN A 304 -1.75 -19.99 22.15
N ASP A 305 -0.60 -19.69 21.55
CA ASP A 305 0.55 -19.14 22.30
C ASP A 305 0.75 -17.62 22.18
N VAL A 306 0.10 -16.97 21.22
CA VAL A 306 0.33 -15.53 20.95
C VAL A 306 -0.47 -14.64 21.92
N ALA A 307 -1.53 -15.13 22.55
CA ALA A 307 -2.41 -14.31 23.39
C ALA A 307 -1.76 -13.82 24.71
N ARG A 308 -0.76 -14.54 25.25
CA ARG A 308 -0.19 -14.22 26.58
C ARG A 308 0.85 -13.11 26.58
N MET A 309 1.54 -12.86 25.46
CA MET A 309 2.62 -11.86 25.40
C MET A 309 2.13 -10.43 25.10
N TYR A 310 0.88 -10.27 24.64
CA TYR A 310 0.31 -8.99 24.19
C TYR A 310 -0.29 -8.10 25.29
N SER A 311 -0.31 -8.56 26.54
CA SER A 311 -0.98 -7.83 27.63
C SER A 311 -0.19 -6.62 28.18
N PHE A 312 1.11 -6.48 27.89
CA PHE A 312 1.97 -5.54 28.63
C PHE A 312 2.31 -4.22 27.93
N HIS A 313 2.05 -4.03 26.63
CA HIS A 313 2.44 -2.80 25.90
C HIS A 313 1.41 -2.30 24.88
N VAL A 314 0.12 -2.53 25.12
CA VAL A 314 -0.95 -1.97 24.28
C VAL A 314 -1.49 -0.72 24.98
N ALA A 315 -1.55 0.41 24.26
CA ALA A 315 -2.13 1.66 24.77
C ALA A 315 -3.52 1.41 25.37
N SER A 316 -3.77 1.96 26.56
CA SER A 316 -4.96 1.66 27.40
C SER A 316 -6.30 1.78 26.66
N TRP A 317 -6.38 2.64 25.64
CA TRP A 317 -7.58 2.85 24.82
C TRP A 317 -7.80 1.75 23.76
N ILE A 318 -6.75 1.16 23.17
CA ILE A 318 -6.86 0.03 22.24
C ILE A 318 -7.39 -1.19 22.98
N ARG A 319 -6.94 -1.40 24.22
CA ARG A 319 -7.46 -2.45 25.13
C ARG A 319 -8.96 -2.29 25.40
N LYS A 320 -9.48 -1.07 25.42
CA LYS A 320 -10.90 -0.77 25.67
C LYS A 320 -11.77 -1.03 24.44
N ARG A 321 -11.29 -0.70 23.23
CA ARG A 321 -11.98 -1.01 21.96
C ARG A 321 -11.87 -2.49 21.55
N MET A 322 -10.79 -3.19 21.94
CA MET A 322 -10.60 -4.62 21.67
C MET A 322 -11.55 -5.55 22.46
N LYS A 323 -12.07 -5.09 23.60
CA LYS A 323 -12.99 -5.87 24.46
C LYS A 323 -14.45 -5.87 23.99
N SER A 324 -14.82 -5.06 22.98
CA SER A 324 -16.21 -4.84 22.59
C SER A 324 -16.63 -5.43 21.23
N THR A 325 -15.80 -6.26 20.59
CA THR A 325 -16.09 -6.82 19.26
C THR A 325 -16.05 -8.35 19.24
N GLU A 326 -17.19 -8.97 18.96
CA GLU A 326 -17.29 -10.37 18.51
C GLU A 326 -16.73 -10.51 17.08
N TRP A 327 -15.66 -11.29 16.92
CA TRP A 327 -15.23 -12.14 15.77
C TRP A 327 -15.10 -11.45 14.39
N GLY A 328 -13.99 -11.39 13.65
CA GLY A 328 -12.62 -11.92 13.70
C GLY A 328 -11.91 -11.50 12.39
N TYR A 329 -10.97 -10.57 12.48
CA TYR A 329 -10.20 -10.11 11.32
C TYR A 329 -9.20 -11.20 10.90
N ALA A 330 -8.97 -11.35 9.59
CA ALA A 330 -8.00 -12.29 9.06
C ALA A 330 -6.86 -11.55 8.36
N ASN A 331 -5.65 -12.05 8.54
CA ASN A 331 -4.53 -11.69 7.67
C ASN A 331 -4.82 -12.26 6.27
N VAL A 332 -4.73 -11.41 5.24
CA VAL A 332 -4.96 -11.78 3.84
C VAL A 332 -3.61 -11.83 3.12
N GLY A 333 -3.29 -12.94 2.46
CA GLY A 333 -2.03 -13.10 1.72
C GLY A 333 -0.83 -13.59 2.56
N LYS A 334 0.33 -13.63 1.91
CA LYS A 334 1.62 -14.06 2.47
C LYS A 334 2.34 -12.88 3.13
N GLU A 335 3.02 -13.10 4.25
CA GLU A 335 3.78 -12.06 4.95
C GLU A 335 5.29 -12.19 4.70
N LEU A 336 5.94 -11.08 4.34
CA LEU A 336 7.38 -10.89 4.50
C LEU A 336 7.58 -10.09 5.80
N LYS A 337 7.99 -10.79 6.86
CA LYS A 337 8.21 -10.20 8.19
C LYS A 337 9.60 -9.60 8.29
N LEU A 338 9.65 -8.32 8.64
CA LEU A 338 10.86 -7.55 8.89
C LEU A 338 10.86 -7.10 10.35
N CYS A 339 12.02 -6.73 10.87
CA CYS A 339 12.19 -6.22 12.23
C CYS A 339 13.11 -5.00 12.20
N SER A 340 12.67 -3.90 12.80
CA SER A 340 13.46 -2.67 12.75
C SER A 340 14.64 -2.70 13.71
N LYS A 341 14.48 -3.41 14.83
CA LYS A 341 15.53 -3.64 15.83
C LYS A 341 16.73 -4.43 15.28
N GLU A 342 16.55 -5.15 14.18
CA GLU A 342 17.61 -5.93 13.54
C GLU A 342 18.48 -5.08 12.60
N SER A 343 18.05 -3.85 12.28
CA SER A 343 18.83 -2.90 11.50
C SER A 343 19.81 -2.15 12.42
N PRO A 344 21.14 -2.25 12.21
CA PRO A 344 22.12 -1.49 13.00
C PRO A 344 22.05 0.02 12.75
N TYR A 345 21.34 0.45 11.70
CA TYR A 345 21.18 1.85 11.29
C TYR A 345 19.98 2.55 11.92
N LEU A 346 19.11 1.80 12.61
CA LEU A 346 17.85 2.32 13.15
C LEU A 346 17.84 2.21 14.68
N ASN A 347 18.89 2.70 15.35
CA ASN A 347 18.92 2.75 16.82
C ASN A 347 17.96 3.83 17.34
N ASN A 348 17.08 3.48 18.29
CA ASN A 348 16.06 4.35 18.93
C ASN A 348 14.94 4.88 18.02
N ILE A 349 14.20 3.99 17.38
CA ILE A 349 13.08 4.36 16.49
C ILE A 349 11.81 4.67 17.31
N ASN A 350 11.19 5.82 17.03
CA ASN A 350 9.84 6.14 17.52
C ASN A 350 8.77 5.41 16.66
N PHE A 351 7.56 5.24 17.20
CA PHE A 351 6.45 4.54 16.54
C PHE A 351 6.17 5.04 15.10
N ALA A 352 6.17 6.36 14.90
CA ALA A 352 5.92 6.98 13.59
C ALA A 352 7.00 6.60 12.56
N THR A 353 8.25 6.54 12.97
CA THR A 353 9.38 6.13 12.12
C THR A 353 9.35 4.63 11.79
N CYS A 354 8.83 3.75 12.67
CA CYS A 354 8.65 2.33 12.33
C CYS A 354 7.60 2.10 11.23
N HIS A 355 6.63 3.01 11.14
CA HIS A 355 5.54 2.96 10.17
C HIS A 355 5.86 3.77 8.90
N ASP A 356 6.98 4.47 8.81
CA ASP A 356 7.32 5.23 7.61
C ASP A 356 7.68 4.31 6.44
N LEU A 357 7.21 4.63 5.23
CA LEU A 357 7.48 3.82 4.04
C LEU A 357 8.99 3.68 3.79
N LYS A 358 9.80 4.73 4.01
CA LYS A 358 11.25 4.66 3.79
C LYS A 358 11.91 3.68 4.76
N THR A 359 11.39 3.56 5.97
CA THR A 359 11.83 2.52 6.91
C THR A 359 11.57 1.14 6.33
N TYR A 360 10.36 0.88 5.82
CA TYR A 360 10.06 -0.40 5.14
C TYR A 360 11.00 -0.68 3.97
N LEU A 361 11.28 0.32 3.11
CA LEU A 361 12.21 0.15 1.99
C LEU A 361 13.65 -0.11 2.45
N HIS A 362 14.09 0.58 3.50
CA HIS A 362 15.40 0.35 4.11
C HIS A 362 15.52 -1.07 4.66
N LEU A 363 14.49 -1.55 5.37
CA LEU A 363 14.45 -2.91 5.90
C LEU A 363 14.51 -3.95 4.78
N VAL A 364 13.70 -3.82 3.74
CA VAL A 364 13.74 -4.73 2.57
C VAL A 364 15.12 -4.72 1.90
N LYS A 365 15.75 -3.54 1.76
CA LYS A 365 17.07 -3.39 1.14
C LYS A 365 18.15 -4.16 1.91
N GLY A 366 18.10 -4.10 3.24
CA GLY A 366 19.07 -4.78 4.11
C GLY A 366 18.74 -6.24 4.45
N PHE A 367 17.48 -6.66 4.28
CA PHE A 367 17.00 -7.97 4.71
C PHE A 367 17.65 -9.12 3.95
N VAL A 368 18.19 -10.12 4.66
CA VAL A 368 18.79 -11.34 4.08
C VAL A 368 17.94 -12.58 4.34
N SER A 369 17.74 -12.99 5.59
CA SER A 369 16.90 -14.13 5.98
C SER A 369 16.32 -13.94 7.39
N SER A 370 15.32 -14.73 7.77
CA SER A 370 14.79 -14.69 9.15
C SER A 370 15.83 -15.09 10.22
N THR A 371 16.82 -15.90 9.83
CA THR A 371 17.90 -16.39 10.70
C THR A 371 19.14 -15.50 10.72
N CYS A 372 19.31 -14.65 9.70
CA CYS A 372 20.40 -13.68 9.59
C CYS A 372 19.82 -12.42 8.93
N PRO A 373 19.22 -11.51 9.71
CA PRO A 373 18.32 -10.52 9.12
C PRO A 373 19.01 -9.42 8.33
N PHE A 374 20.21 -8.99 8.70
CA PHE A 374 20.88 -7.85 8.06
C PHE A 374 22.27 -8.20 7.56
N LYS A 375 22.60 -7.77 6.34
CA LYS A 375 23.98 -7.81 5.84
C LYS A 375 24.87 -6.97 6.76
N ALA A 376 25.95 -7.56 7.26
CA ALA A 376 27.06 -6.83 7.87
C ALA A 376 27.84 -6.09 6.77
N THR A 377 27.32 -4.98 6.25
CA THR A 377 28.03 -4.13 5.30
C THR A 377 28.79 -3.03 6.05
N LYS A 378 30.12 -3.05 5.94
CA LYS A 378 31.02 -1.92 6.26
C LYS A 378 30.78 -0.78 5.26
N GLU A 379 29.61 -0.14 5.31
CA GLU A 379 29.44 1.19 4.72
C GLU A 379 28.84 2.10 5.79
N VAL A 380 29.73 2.93 6.35
CA VAL A 380 29.41 4.02 7.26
C VAL A 380 28.74 5.10 6.40
N LEU A 381 27.41 5.06 6.30
CA LEU A 381 26.64 6.22 5.89
C LEU A 381 26.57 7.18 7.07
N SER A 382 27.18 8.35 6.89
CA SER A 382 27.29 9.43 7.87
C SER A 382 25.92 9.78 8.48
N THR A 383 25.82 9.59 9.78
CA THR A 383 24.63 9.67 10.63
C THR A 383 24.20 11.13 10.91
N ARG A 384 23.87 11.92 9.88
CA ARG A 384 23.51 13.34 10.10
C ARG A 384 22.14 13.83 9.66
N LEU A 385 21.22 13.00 9.15
CA LEU A 385 19.98 13.52 8.54
C LEU A 385 18.68 12.77 8.88
N ILE A 386 18.52 12.29 10.13
CA ILE A 386 17.21 11.87 10.67
C ILE A 386 16.89 12.63 11.97
N ASN A 387 16.96 13.97 11.93
CA ASN A 387 16.37 14.84 12.94
C ASN A 387 15.56 15.93 12.27
#